data_AF-A0AA96RKM9-F1
#
_entry.id   AF-A0AA96RKM9-F1
#
_cell.length_a   1.000
_cell.length_b   1.000
_cell.length_c   1.000
_cell.angle_alpha   90.00
_cell.angle_beta   90.00
_cell.angle_gamma   90.00
#
_symmetry.space_group_name_H-M   'P 1'
#
loop_
_entity.id
_entity.type
_entity.pdbx_description
1 polymer ?
#
loop_
_entity_poly.entity_id
_entity_poly.type
_entity_poly.pdbx_seq_one_letter_code
_entity_poly.pdbx_strand_id
1 'polypeptide(L)' 'MSNKFKVRAYCSSRACEYVHPDDVMVAINYETAYSLAHYYNESPSKPSCPRCGEAIAFYAHAIIEEPWFN' A
#
# COMPACT_ATOMS: atom_id res chain seq x y z
N MET A 1 10.31 17.94 8.30
CA MET A 1 9.94 16.52 8.41
C MET A 1 8.57 16.33 7.80
N SER A 2 8.49 15.99 6.52
CA SER A 2 7.21 15.70 5.86
C SER A 2 7.04 14.18 5.83
N ASN A 3 6.34 13.63 6.82
CA ASN A 3 5.98 12.21 6.77
C ASN A 3 5.02 12.02 5.61
N LYS A 4 5.39 11.20 4.62
CA LYS A 4 4.51 10.83 3.52
C LYS A 4 3.85 9.50 3.86
N PHE A 5 2.57 9.56 4.21
CA PHE A 5 1.75 8.37 4.43
C PHE A 5 1.19 7.90 3.10
N LYS A 6 1.26 6.59 2.88
CA LYS A 6 0.98 5.94 1.61
C LYS A 6 0.17 4.68 1.85
N VAL A 7 -0.65 4.28 0.90
CA VAL A 7 -1.17 2.91 0.82
C VAL A 7 -0.35 2.16 -0.23
N ARG A 8 -0.05 0.88 -0.03
CA ARG A 8 0.63 0.02 -1.00
C ARG A 8 -0.18 -1.24 -1.28
N ALA A 9 -0.12 -1.70 -2.52
CA ALA A 9 -0.69 -2.97 -2.97
C ALA A 9 0.39 -4.07 -3.01
N TYR A 10 0.05 -5.27 -2.53
CA TYR A 10 0.87 -6.47 -2.62
C TYR A 10 0.03 -7.71 -2.93
N CYS A 11 0.65 -8.74 -3.48
CA CYS A 11 -0.04 -10.01 -3.66
C CYS A 11 -0.28 -10.71 -2.32
N SER A 12 -1.49 -11.23 -2.10
CA SER A 12 -1.83 -11.97 -0.88
C SER A 12 -1.07 -13.30 -0.73
N SER A 13 -0.57 -13.85 -1.84
CA SER A 13 0.17 -15.11 -1.85
C SER A 13 1.61 -14.91 -1.41
N ARG A 14 2.02 -15.68 -0.39
CA ARG A 14 3.40 -15.71 0.11
C ARG A 14 4.41 -16.25 -0.91
N ALA A 15 3.94 -16.98 -1.92
CA ALA A 15 4.78 -17.50 -2.99
C ALA A 15 5.03 -16.47 -4.11
N CYS A 16 4.33 -15.34 -4.09
CA CYS A 16 4.39 -14.31 -5.13
C CYS A 16 4.90 -12.98 -4.55
N GLU A 17 6.16 -12.66 -4.83
CA GLU A 17 6.77 -11.37 -4.48
C GLU A 17 6.34 -10.27 -5.46
N TYR A 18 5.05 -9.97 -5.50
CA TYR A 18 4.54 -8.83 -6.25
C TYR A 18 4.16 -7.70 -5.29
N VAL A 19 4.79 -6.54 -5.48
CA VAL A 19 4.45 -5.27 -4.82
C VAL A 19 4.36 -4.23 -5.93
N HIS A 20 3.23 -3.52 -6.04
CA HIS A 20 3.07 -2.48 -7.06
C HIS A 20 3.72 -1.18 -6.57
N PRO A 21 4.81 -0.69 -7.22
CA PRO A 21 5.51 0.52 -6.77
C PRO A 21 4.70 1.81 -7.04
N ASP A 22 3.88 1.82 -8.09
CA ASP A 22 3.09 3.00 -8.47
C ASP A 22 1.71 3.11 -7.81
N ASP A 23 1.22 2.07 -7.10
CA ASP A 23 -0.02 2.13 -6.33
C ASP A 23 0.22 2.78 -4.96
N VAL A 24 0.73 4.00 -5.00
CA VAL A 24 1.12 4.78 -3.84
C VAL A 24 0.16 5.97 -3.70
N MET A 25 -0.93 5.75 -2.98
CA MET A 25 -1.90 6.81 -2.69
C MET A 25 -1.44 7.64 -1.51
N VAL A 26 -1.22 8.94 -1.70
CA VAL A 26 -0.80 9.85 -0.63
C VAL A 26 -1.98 10.06 0.33
N ALA A 27 -1.73 9.77 1.60
CA ALA A 27 -2.65 10.01 2.70
C ALA A 27 -2.15 11.18 3.56
N ILE A 28 -3.09 11.87 4.21
CA ILE A 28 -2.80 13.05 5.05
C ILE A 28 -2.04 12.63 6.32
N ASN A 29 -2.37 11.46 6.87
CA ASN A 29 -1.78 10.90 8.08
C ASN A 29 -1.82 9.36 8.04
N TYR A 30 -1.32 8.71 9.10
CA TYR A 30 -1.32 7.26 9.20
C TYR A 30 -2.75 6.70 9.34
N GLU A 31 -3.62 7.35 10.11
CA GLU A 31 -4.99 6.88 10.33
C GLU A 31 -5.79 6.82 9.02
N THR A 32 -5.61 7.82 8.15
CA THR A 32 -6.23 7.87 6.83
C THR A 32 -5.66 6.81 5.90
N ALA A 33 -4.34 6.56 5.91
CA ALA A 33 -3.74 5.46 5.16
C ALA A 33 -4.26 4.10 5.62
N TYR A 34 -4.39 3.89 6.94
CA TYR A 34 -4.91 2.65 7.51
C TYR A 34 -6.38 2.42 7.12
N SER A 35 -7.21 3.45 7.29
CA SER A 35 -8.64 3.40 6.95
C SER A 35 -8.85 3.13 5.46
N LEU A 36 -8.02 3.75 4.61
CA LEU A 36 -8.06 3.57 3.17
C LEU A 36 -7.61 2.16 2.75
N ALA A 37 -6.56 1.63 3.36
CA ALA A 37 -6.14 0.24 3.13
C ALA A 37 -7.23 -0.76 3.55
N HIS A 38 -7.91 -0.53 4.68
CA HIS A 38 -9.02 -1.37 5.12
C HIS A 38 -10.19 -1.33 4.12
N TYR A 39 -10.58 -0.12 3.69
CA TYR A 39 -11.63 0.07 2.70
C TYR A 39 -11.34 -0.69 1.40
N TYR A 40 -10.12 -0.60 0.86
CA TYR A 40 -9.74 -1.35 -0.34
C TYR A 40 -9.71 -2.87 -0.12
N ASN A 41 -9.36 -3.32 1.09
CA ASN A 41 -9.42 -4.72 1.47
C ASN A 41 -10.86 -5.23 1.70
N GLU A 42 -11.85 -4.36 1.87
CA GLU A 42 -13.26 -4.76 1.97
C GLU A 42 -13.99 -4.67 0.63
N SER A 43 -13.41 -3.96 -0.34
CA SER A 43 -13.98 -3.86 -1.68
C SER A 43 -14.16 -5.25 -2.31
N PRO A 44 -15.35 -5.56 -2.88
CA PRO A 44 -15.60 -6.84 -3.55
C PRO A 44 -14.88 -6.95 -4.90
N SER A 45 -14.45 -5.83 -5.48
CA SER A 45 -13.77 -5.76 -6.79
C SER A 45 -12.25 -5.61 -6.65
N LYS A 46 -11.61 -6.49 -5.86
CA LYS A 46 -10.15 -6.46 -5.75
C LYS A 46 -9.50 -6.88 -7.06
N PRO A 47 -8.47 -6.16 -7.52
CA PRO A 47 -7.70 -6.58 -8.68
C PRO A 47 -6.97 -7.90 -8.37
N SER A 48 -6.86 -8.75 -9.39
CA SER A 48 -6.02 -9.94 -9.35
C SER A 48 -4.55 -9.56 -9.55
N CYS A 49 -3.65 -10.29 -8.90
CA CYS A 49 -2.21 -10.12 -9.06
C CYS A 49 -1.83 -10.44 -10.51
N PRO A 50 -1.16 -9.52 -11.23
CA PRO A 50 -0.78 -9.75 -12.63
C PRO A 50 0.26 -10.86 -12.79
N ARG A 51 0.95 -11.25 -11.71
CA ARG A 51 2.00 -12.26 -11.73
C ARG A 51 1.49 -13.69 -11.48
N CYS A 52 0.49 -13.87 -10.59
CA CYS A 52 0.02 -15.21 -10.21
C CYS A 52 -1.50 -15.37 -10.12
N GLY A 53 -2.29 -14.33 -10.42
CA GLY A 53 -3.75 -14.38 -10.43
C GLY A 53 -4.43 -14.30 -9.05
N GLU A 54 -3.66 -14.41 -7.97
CA GLU A 54 -4.16 -14.33 -6.59
C GLU A 54 -4.66 -12.93 -6.23
N ALA A 55 -5.49 -12.81 -5.21
CA ALA A 55 -6.03 -11.51 -4.80
C ALA A 55 -4.93 -10.52 -4.38
N ILE A 56 -5.09 -9.25 -4.72
CA ILE A 56 -4.27 -8.16 -4.19
C ILE A 56 -4.81 -7.74 -2.81
N ALA A 57 -3.89 -7.44 -1.89
CA ALA A 57 -4.17 -6.85 -0.60
C ALA A 57 -3.47 -5.50 -0.45
N PHE A 58 -4.01 -4.65 0.42
CA PHE A 58 -3.54 -3.29 0.64
C PHE A 58 -3.05 -3.10 2.08
N TYR A 59 -2.01 -2.30 2.30
CA TYR A 59 -1.53 -1.95 3.64
C TYR A 59 -1.08 -0.49 3.71
N ALA A 60 -1.19 0.08 4.91
CA ALA A 60 -0.65 1.41 5.20
C ALA A 60 0.88 1.35 5.27
N HIS A 61 1.52 2.29 4.58
CA HIS A 61 2.96 2.41 4.47
C HIS A 61 3.37 3.86 4.75
N ALA A 62 4.20 4.08 5.76
CA ALA A 62 4.77 5.39 6.03
C ALA A 62 6.20 5.44 5.47
N ILE A 63 6.53 6.51 4.74
CA ILE A 63 7.91 6.83 4.40
C ILE A 63 8.34 7.95 5.35
N ILE A 64 9.29 7.60 6.22
CA ILE A 64 10.04 8.58 6.99
C ILE A 64 11.07 9.15 6.02
N GLU A 65 10.86 10.38 5.56
CA GLU A 65 11.93 11.11 4.88
C GLU A 65 13.00 11.38 5.94
N GLU A 66 14.17 10.76 5.80
CA GLU A 66 15.31 11.09 6.64
C GLU A 66 15.56 12.60 6.53
N PRO A 67 15.70 13.31 7.67
CA PRO A 67 16.12 14.70 7.62
C PRO A 67 17.49 14.74 6.92
N TRP A 68 17.58 15.53 5.85
CA TRP A 68 18.84 15.79 5.15
C TRP A 68 19.79 16.49 6.12
N PHE A 69 20.57 15.72 6.89
CA PHE A 69 21.79 16.19 7.51
C PHE A 69 22.93 15.95 6.52
N ASN A 70 23.00 16.80 5.49
CA ASN A 70 24.24 17.02 4.73
C ASN A 70 24.86 18.33 5.20
#